data_AF-A0A2E3EKG7-F1
#
_entry.id   AF-A0A2E3EKG7-F1
#
_cell.length_a   1.000
_cell.length_b   1.000
_cell.length_c   1.000
_cell.angle_alpha   90.00
_cell.angle_beta   90.00
_cell.angle_gamma   90.00
#
_symmetry.space_group_name_H-M   'P 1'
#
loop_
_entity.id
_entity.type
_entity.pdbx_description
1 polymer ?
#
loop_
_entity_poly.entity_id
_entity_poly.type
_entity_poly.pdbx_seq_one_letter_code
_entity_poly.pdbx_strand_id
1 'polypeptide(L)'
;MLIGAVYARNLEFAHECMHFIAFRSRRVNRVVGTALAMTLLTNFEEWRVSHARHHVDVRDEGFAYQPAAIRNWWLLWRNLLALDHFRAALGKCVAAVRGRMPVRSRSERRVRDGFRLMAACLAGGVVFDLMTGQPVFLWLWFLPLIPAAIFNFHIQLPEHFGCVMDNGSALINSRTITTSRFLSWFVNGNNFHASHHWLANAPIRQLARIDAVIHADLAHTESSYGAFFGRYYREVFRNIRAPKGAA
;
A
#
# COMPACT_ATOMS: atom_id res chain seq x y z
N MET A 1 3.13 18.05 -1.10
CA MET A 1 2.03 17.49 -0.29
C MET A 1 0.90 16.93 -1.15
N LEU A 2 0.18 17.76 -1.93
CA LEU A 2 -0.97 17.32 -2.74
C LEU A 2 -0.64 16.21 -3.76
N ILE A 3 0.46 16.32 -4.51
CA ILE A 3 0.88 15.30 -5.48
C ILE A 3 1.09 13.93 -4.78
N GLY A 4 1.70 13.93 -3.58
CA GLY A 4 1.87 12.69 -2.83
C GLY A 4 0.56 12.07 -2.36
N ALA A 5 -0.43 12.90 -1.98
CA ALA A 5 -1.77 12.41 -1.67
C ALA A 5 -2.43 11.74 -2.90
N VAL A 6 -2.24 12.32 -4.09
CA VAL A 6 -2.69 11.71 -5.36
C VAL A 6 -1.98 10.37 -5.59
N TYR A 7 -0.69 10.25 -5.30
CA TYR A 7 0.06 9.00 -5.47
C TYR A 7 -0.43 7.89 -4.53
N ALA A 8 -0.72 8.20 -3.28
CA ALA A 8 -1.31 7.24 -2.35
C ALA A 8 -2.68 6.76 -2.86
N ARG A 9 -3.55 7.71 -3.28
CA ARG A 9 -4.83 7.36 -3.92
C ARG A 9 -4.66 6.55 -5.21
N ASN A 10 -3.65 6.84 -6.03
CA ASN A 10 -3.36 6.07 -7.24
C ASN A 10 -3.08 4.61 -6.91
N LEU A 11 -2.42 4.33 -5.78
CA LEU A 11 -2.17 2.98 -5.33
C LEU A 11 -3.48 2.27 -4.97
N GLU A 12 -4.41 2.93 -4.28
CA GLU A 12 -5.76 2.41 -4.00
C GLU A 12 -6.58 2.13 -5.27
N PHE A 13 -6.37 2.90 -6.34
CA PHE A 13 -7.00 2.62 -7.63
C PHE A 13 -6.28 1.51 -8.41
N ALA A 14 -4.95 1.40 -8.26
CA ALA A 14 -4.17 0.27 -8.78
C ALA A 14 -4.54 -1.05 -8.08
N HIS A 15 -4.97 -1.01 -6.82
CA HIS A 15 -5.55 -2.14 -6.10
C HIS A 15 -6.82 -2.65 -6.78
N GLU A 16 -7.75 -1.77 -7.18
CA GLU A 16 -8.92 -2.19 -7.96
C GLU A 16 -8.51 -2.82 -9.32
N CYS A 17 -7.46 -2.29 -9.94
CA CYS A 17 -6.93 -2.83 -11.20
C CYS A 17 -6.33 -4.24 -11.03
N MET A 18 -5.70 -4.55 -9.89
CA MET A 18 -5.05 -5.86 -9.70
C MET A 18 -6.04 -7.00 -9.54
N HIS A 19 -7.23 -6.69 -9.01
CA HIS A 19 -8.39 -7.60 -8.96
C HIS A 19 -9.07 -7.76 -10.31
N PHE A 20 -8.66 -6.99 -11.33
CA PHE A 20 -9.24 -6.99 -12.67
C PHE A 20 -10.72 -6.55 -12.72
N ILE A 21 -11.16 -5.74 -11.75
CA ILE A 21 -12.54 -5.26 -11.65
C ILE A 21 -12.72 -3.79 -12.06
N ALA A 22 -11.64 -3.00 -12.09
CA ALA A 22 -11.71 -1.59 -12.50
C ALA A 22 -12.13 -1.42 -13.98
N PHE A 23 -11.61 -2.28 -14.86
CA PHE A 23 -11.92 -2.28 -16.29
C PHE A 23 -12.35 -3.66 -16.78
N ARG A 24 -13.18 -3.72 -17.84
CA ARG A 24 -13.56 -4.99 -18.48
C ARG A 24 -12.35 -5.73 -19.08
N SER A 25 -11.35 -5.00 -19.58
CA SER A 25 -10.16 -5.59 -20.20
C SER A 25 -9.06 -5.84 -19.18
N ARG A 26 -8.62 -7.10 -19.04
CA ARG A 26 -7.47 -7.44 -18.18
C ARG A 26 -6.18 -6.75 -18.63
N ARG A 27 -6.03 -6.46 -19.92
CA ARG A 27 -4.87 -5.72 -20.45
C ARG A 27 -4.89 -4.26 -19.98
N VAL A 28 -6.06 -3.62 -20.03
CA VAL A 28 -6.22 -2.22 -19.58
C VAL A 28 -5.93 -2.12 -18.09
N ASN A 29 -6.50 -3.01 -17.27
CA ASN A 29 -6.19 -3.08 -15.84
C ASN A 29 -4.68 -3.17 -15.57
N ARG A 30 -3.94 -4.01 -16.32
CA ARG A 30 -2.49 -4.12 -16.14
C ARG A 30 -1.75 -2.84 -16.51
N VAL A 31 -2.08 -2.23 -17.65
CA VAL A 31 -1.41 -1.02 -18.10
C VAL A 31 -1.66 0.12 -17.12
N VAL A 32 -2.93 0.37 -16.79
CA VAL A 32 -3.35 1.43 -15.86
C VAL A 32 -2.80 1.16 -14.46
N GLY A 33 -2.98 -0.06 -13.94
CA GLY A 33 -2.47 -0.45 -12.63
C GLY A 33 -0.94 -0.36 -12.53
N THR A 34 -0.20 -0.67 -13.60
CA THR A 34 1.26 -0.50 -13.63
C THR A 34 1.65 0.97 -13.57
N ALA A 35 1.02 1.84 -14.37
CA ALA A 35 1.30 3.26 -14.37
C ALA A 35 1.01 3.91 -13.00
N LEU A 36 -0.11 3.53 -12.38
CA LEU A 36 -0.53 4.05 -11.08
C LEU A 36 0.30 3.50 -9.92
N ALA A 37 0.58 2.19 -9.86
CA ALA A 37 1.41 1.63 -8.79
C ALA A 37 2.85 2.17 -8.83
N MET A 38 3.35 2.48 -10.04
CA MET A 38 4.69 3.02 -10.24
C MET A 38 4.88 4.40 -9.61
N THR A 39 3.82 5.19 -9.38
CA THR A 39 3.95 6.49 -8.71
C THR A 39 4.48 6.36 -7.28
N LEU A 40 4.35 5.20 -6.65
CA LEU A 40 4.87 4.88 -5.31
C LEU A 40 5.98 3.81 -5.34
N LEU A 41 6.64 3.65 -6.50
CA LEU A 41 7.67 2.63 -6.75
C LEU A 41 7.21 1.19 -6.44
N THR A 42 5.92 0.92 -6.63
CA THR A 42 5.34 -0.41 -6.45
C THR A 42 5.27 -1.15 -7.78
N ASN A 43 5.80 -2.37 -7.82
CA ASN A 43 5.69 -3.24 -8.98
C ASN A 43 4.31 -3.91 -8.98
N PHE A 44 3.46 -3.54 -9.94
CA PHE A 44 2.07 -4.01 -10.01
C PHE A 44 1.93 -5.54 -10.08
N GLU A 45 2.77 -6.24 -10.84
CA GLU A 45 2.62 -7.70 -10.98
C GLU A 45 3.16 -8.44 -9.75
N GLU A 46 4.19 -7.91 -9.08
CA GLU A 46 4.65 -8.43 -7.81
C GLU A 46 3.56 -8.26 -6.74
N TRP A 47 3.03 -7.04 -6.64
CA TRP A 47 2.00 -6.69 -5.66
C TRP A 47 0.71 -7.46 -5.89
N ARG A 48 0.28 -7.66 -7.14
CA ARG A 48 -0.88 -8.50 -7.47
C ARG A 48 -0.72 -9.94 -6.98
N VAL A 49 0.48 -10.51 -7.12
CA VAL A 49 0.75 -11.90 -6.70
C VAL A 49 0.85 -12.02 -5.19
N SER A 50 1.47 -11.05 -4.50
CA SER A 50 1.48 -11.04 -3.03
C SER A 50 0.09 -10.78 -2.47
N HIS A 51 -0.66 -9.83 -3.03
CA HIS A 51 -1.98 -9.50 -2.55
C HIS A 51 -3.00 -10.64 -2.75
N ALA A 52 -2.89 -11.40 -3.84
CA ALA A 52 -3.71 -12.60 -4.00
C ALA A 52 -3.42 -13.68 -2.94
N ARG A 53 -2.18 -13.76 -2.42
CA ARG A 53 -1.84 -14.63 -1.29
C ARG A 53 -2.34 -14.05 0.03
N HIS A 54 -2.25 -12.73 0.20
CA HIS A 54 -2.76 -11.99 1.35
C HIS A 54 -4.28 -12.19 1.58
N HIS A 55 -5.07 -12.29 0.50
CA HIS A 55 -6.51 -12.63 0.60
C HIS A 55 -6.78 -14.04 1.15
N VAL A 56 -5.81 -14.95 1.05
CA VAL A 56 -5.90 -16.33 1.58
C VAL A 56 -5.31 -16.41 2.98
N ASP A 57 -4.20 -15.72 3.23
CA ASP A 57 -3.51 -15.70 4.50
C ASP A 57 -3.01 -14.29 4.80
N VAL A 58 -3.71 -13.58 5.69
CA VAL A 58 -3.37 -12.20 6.08
C VAL A 58 -2.04 -12.11 6.84
N ARG A 59 -1.42 -13.25 7.21
CA ARG A 59 -0.06 -13.26 7.75
C ARG A 59 0.99 -13.01 6.67
N ASP A 60 0.66 -13.21 5.39
CA ASP A 60 1.49 -12.80 4.23
C ASP A 60 1.31 -11.30 3.93
N GLU A 61 1.24 -10.49 5.01
CA GLU A 61 1.13 -9.04 4.94
C GLU A 61 2.52 -8.42 4.76
N GLY A 62 2.65 -7.56 3.77
CA GLY A 62 3.92 -6.90 3.42
C GLY A 62 4.38 -5.84 4.41
N PHE A 63 3.57 -5.49 5.42
CA PHE A 63 3.80 -4.39 6.34
C PHE A 63 3.34 -4.75 7.77
N ALA A 64 4.28 -5.14 8.64
CA ALA A 64 3.99 -5.42 10.05
C ALA A 64 4.46 -4.26 10.95
N TYR A 65 3.59 -3.29 11.22
CA TYR A 65 3.91 -2.19 12.13
C TYR A 65 3.39 -2.48 13.54
N GLN A 66 4.05 -3.36 14.28
CA GLN A 66 3.75 -3.55 15.70
C GLN A 66 4.22 -2.32 16.50
N PRO A 67 3.39 -1.64 17.30
CA PRO A 67 3.80 -0.40 17.98
C PRO A 67 4.87 -0.69 19.02
N ALA A 68 4.83 -1.88 19.63
CA ALA A 68 5.87 -2.38 20.53
C ALA A 68 7.26 -2.46 19.87
N ALA A 69 7.33 -2.66 18.55
CA ALA A 69 8.59 -2.66 17.82
C ALA A 69 9.14 -1.24 17.59
N ILE A 70 8.31 -0.19 17.68
CA ILE A 70 8.70 1.20 17.46
C ILE A 70 9.16 1.83 18.78
N ARG A 71 10.45 1.66 19.08
CA ARG A 71 11.05 2.10 20.35
C ARG A 71 11.88 3.39 20.25
N ASN A 72 11.98 3.99 19.07
CA ASN A 72 12.66 5.27 18.88
C ASN A 72 12.11 6.03 17.65
N TRP A 73 12.44 7.32 17.56
CA TRP A 73 12.01 8.18 16.45
C TRP A 73 12.48 7.71 15.08
N TRP A 74 13.68 7.14 14.98
CA TRP A 74 14.20 6.63 13.72
C TRP A 74 13.34 5.50 13.16
N LEU A 75 12.93 4.54 13.99
CA LEU A 75 12.04 3.46 13.57
C LEU A 75 10.67 3.98 13.13
N LEU A 76 10.12 4.99 13.81
CA LEU A 76 8.88 5.63 13.38
C LEU A 76 9.02 6.27 11.99
N TRP A 77 10.06 7.08 11.78
CA TRP A 77 10.29 7.75 10.49
C TRP A 77 10.64 6.78 9.37
N ARG A 78 11.44 5.73 9.65
CA ARG A 78 11.75 4.66 8.69
C ARG A 78 10.48 4.00 8.15
N ASN A 79 9.50 3.82 9.03
CA ASN A 79 8.20 3.23 8.73
C ASN A 79 7.28 4.22 7.98
N LEU A 80 7.13 5.45 8.48
CA LEU A 80 6.32 6.50 7.84
C LEU A 80 6.79 6.88 6.44
N LEU A 81 8.10 6.83 6.21
CA LEU A 81 8.72 7.17 4.93
C LEU A 81 8.93 5.95 4.02
N ALA A 82 8.44 4.77 4.42
CA ALA A 82 8.55 3.53 3.64
C ALA A 82 9.97 3.22 3.13
N LEU A 83 11.00 3.51 3.93
CA LEU A 83 12.40 3.46 3.46
C LEU A 83 12.82 2.05 3.01
N ASP A 84 12.33 1.00 3.68
CA ASP A 84 12.61 -0.38 3.29
C ASP A 84 11.96 -0.78 1.98
N HIS A 85 10.72 -0.31 1.73
CA HIS A 85 10.03 -0.53 0.47
C HIS A 85 10.81 0.09 -0.68
N PHE A 86 11.17 1.37 -0.57
CA PHE A 86 11.93 2.06 -1.62
C PHE A 86 13.31 1.43 -1.83
N ARG A 87 14.03 1.10 -0.75
CA ARG A 87 15.32 0.40 -0.84
C ARG A 87 15.19 -0.94 -1.54
N ALA A 88 14.17 -1.73 -1.19
CA ALA A 88 13.90 -3.03 -1.83
C ALA A 88 13.52 -2.87 -3.30
N ALA A 89 12.65 -1.92 -3.65
CA ALA A 89 12.25 -1.64 -5.03
C ALA A 89 13.45 -1.25 -5.90
N LEU A 90 14.33 -0.36 -5.42
CA LEU A 90 15.55 0.02 -6.11
C LEU A 90 16.52 -1.16 -6.26
N GLY A 91 16.70 -1.97 -5.21
CA GLY A 91 17.50 -3.19 -5.27
C GLY A 91 16.99 -4.19 -6.32
N LYS A 92 15.67 -4.38 -6.39
CA LYS A 92 15.01 -5.23 -7.39
C LYS A 92 15.13 -4.65 -8.80
N CYS A 93 15.06 -3.33 -8.98
CA CYS A 93 15.36 -2.66 -10.25
C CYS A 93 16.77 -3.01 -10.75
N VAL A 94 17.79 -2.85 -9.89
CA VAL A 94 19.17 -3.19 -10.21
C VAL A 94 19.32 -4.68 -10.55
N ALA A 95 18.72 -5.56 -9.76
CA ALA A 95 18.74 -7.00 -10.03
C ALA A 95 18.07 -7.35 -11.37
N ALA A 96 16.94 -6.73 -11.70
CA ALA A 96 16.20 -6.96 -12.93
C ALA A 96 16.98 -6.53 -14.17
N VAL A 97 17.61 -5.35 -14.13
CA VAL A 97 18.44 -4.82 -15.22
C VAL A 97 19.68 -5.68 -15.41
N ARG A 98 20.34 -6.11 -14.32
CA ARG A 98 21.51 -7.01 -14.38
C ARG A 98 21.19 -8.47 -14.70
N GLY A 99 19.92 -8.81 -14.94
CA GLY A 99 19.50 -10.18 -15.24
C GLY A 99 19.63 -11.16 -14.06
N ARG A 100 19.71 -10.65 -12.82
CA ARG A 100 19.91 -11.44 -11.59
C ARG A 100 18.60 -11.90 -10.93
N MET A 101 17.44 -11.57 -11.51
CA MET A 101 16.16 -12.07 -11.04
C MET A 101 15.83 -13.41 -11.72
N PRO A 102 15.53 -14.48 -10.95
CA PRO A 102 15.12 -15.75 -11.53
C PRO A 102 13.78 -15.60 -12.27
N VAL A 103 13.64 -16.29 -13.40
CA VAL A 103 12.41 -16.32 -14.18
C VAL A 103 12.12 -17.77 -14.56
N ARG A 104 11.19 -18.39 -13.83
CA ARG A 104 10.73 -19.77 -14.05
C ARG A 104 9.30 -19.81 -14.59
N SER A 105 8.56 -18.73 -14.44
CA SER A 105 7.16 -18.61 -14.84
C SER A 105 6.89 -17.33 -15.65
N ARG A 106 5.74 -17.31 -16.33
CA ARG A 106 5.25 -16.09 -17.00
C ARG A 106 5.01 -14.95 -16.01
N SER A 107 4.61 -15.26 -14.77
CA SER A 107 4.37 -14.24 -13.74
C SER A 107 5.69 -13.58 -13.31
N GLU A 108 6.71 -14.37 -13.00
CA GLU A 108 8.04 -13.84 -12.63
C GLU A 108 8.68 -13.04 -13.77
N ARG A 109 8.45 -13.44 -15.03
CA ARG A 109 8.88 -12.67 -16.20
C ARG A 109 8.28 -11.27 -16.18
N ARG A 110 6.97 -11.15 -15.94
CA ARG A 110 6.30 -9.84 -15.85
C ARG A 110 6.76 -9.03 -14.66
N VAL A 111 7.01 -9.66 -13.50
CA VAL A 111 7.59 -8.98 -12.34
C VAL A 111 8.94 -8.37 -12.70
N ARG A 112 9.85 -9.15 -13.28
CA ARG A 112 11.16 -8.66 -13.75
C ARG A 112 11.01 -7.53 -14.76
N ASP A 113 10.15 -7.70 -15.76
CA ASP A 113 9.96 -6.69 -16.82
C ASP A 113 9.34 -5.40 -16.25
N GLY A 114 8.48 -5.49 -15.23
CA GLY A 114 7.96 -4.35 -14.47
C GLY A 114 9.06 -3.59 -13.72
N PHE A 115 10.02 -4.29 -13.10
CA PHE A 115 11.18 -3.64 -12.46
C PHE A 115 12.14 -3.02 -13.48
N ARG A 116 12.29 -3.62 -14.67
CA ARG A 116 13.06 -3.01 -15.77
C ARG A 116 12.40 -1.74 -16.27
N LEU A 117 11.07 -1.74 -16.43
CA LEU A 117 10.31 -0.54 -16.80
C LEU A 117 10.47 0.55 -15.75
N MET A 118 10.33 0.21 -14.46
CA MET A 118 10.55 1.15 -13.36
C MET A 118 11.96 1.73 -13.39
N ALA A 119 12.99 0.90 -13.57
CA ALA A 119 14.37 1.34 -13.71
C ALA A 119 14.55 2.30 -14.90
N ALA A 120 13.94 1.99 -16.04
CA ALA A 120 13.99 2.83 -17.23
C ALA A 120 13.29 4.18 -17.01
N CYS A 121 12.14 4.20 -16.34
CA CYS A 121 11.43 5.45 -16.01
C CYS A 121 12.22 6.31 -15.01
N LEU A 122 12.82 5.70 -13.99
CA LEU A 122 13.68 6.40 -13.03
C LEU A 122 14.92 7.00 -13.72
N ALA A 123 15.63 6.20 -14.51
CA ALA A 123 16.79 6.67 -15.26
C ALA A 123 16.42 7.74 -16.30
N GLY A 124 15.32 7.54 -17.02
CA GLY A 124 14.81 8.50 -18.00
C GLY A 124 14.43 9.84 -17.37
N GLY A 125 13.83 9.83 -16.17
CA GLY A 125 13.52 11.05 -15.42
C GLY A 125 14.78 11.82 -15.00
N VAL A 126 15.80 11.12 -14.50
CA VAL A 126 17.10 11.74 -14.17
C VAL A 126 17.77 12.32 -15.43
N VAL A 127 17.80 11.57 -16.53
CA VAL A 127 18.36 12.05 -17.80
C VAL A 127 17.59 13.27 -18.32
N PHE A 128 16.26 13.28 -18.22
CA PHE A 128 15.43 14.42 -18.60
C PHE A 128 15.78 15.67 -17.80
N ASP A 129 15.90 15.56 -16.47
CA ASP A 129 16.27 16.69 -15.61
C ASP A 129 17.66 17.23 -15.97
N LEU A 130 18.62 16.35 -16.24
CA LEU A 130 19.98 16.74 -16.63
C LEU A 130 20.04 17.40 -18.01
N MET A 131 19.30 16.88 -19.00
CA MET A 131 19.30 17.42 -20.36
C MET A 131 18.60 18.77 -20.47
N THR A 132 17.55 18.99 -19.66
CA THR A 132 16.75 20.22 -19.71
C THR A 132 17.22 21.27 -18.71
N GLY A 133 18.03 20.89 -17.71
CA GLY A 133 18.38 21.74 -16.57
C GLY A 133 17.18 22.05 -15.66
N GLN A 134 16.03 21.39 -15.88
CA GLN A 134 14.81 21.60 -15.12
C GLN A 134 14.57 20.40 -14.21
N PRO A 135 14.51 20.56 -12.88
CA PRO A 135 14.35 19.46 -11.93
C PRO A 135 12.91 18.89 -11.87
N VAL A 136 12.29 18.62 -13.01
CA VAL A 136 10.88 18.20 -13.12
C VAL A 136 10.66 16.84 -12.48
N PHE A 137 11.51 15.85 -12.76
CA PHE A 137 11.43 14.53 -12.16
C PHE A 137 11.64 14.59 -10.65
N LEU A 138 12.60 15.41 -10.18
CA LEU A 138 12.79 15.65 -8.75
C LEU A 138 11.53 16.22 -8.09
N TRP A 139 10.95 17.29 -8.66
CA TRP A 139 9.81 17.99 -8.05
C TRP A 139 8.48 17.26 -8.18
N LEU A 140 8.24 16.62 -9.33
CA LEU A 140 6.93 16.04 -9.63
C LEU A 140 6.84 14.56 -9.31
N TRP A 141 7.94 13.82 -9.22
CA TRP A 141 7.90 12.40 -8.88
C TRP A 141 8.68 12.08 -7.60
N PHE A 142 9.97 12.41 -7.52
CA PHE A 142 10.82 11.94 -6.41
C PHE A 142 10.44 12.56 -5.05
N LEU A 143 10.35 13.89 -4.95
CA LEU A 143 9.98 14.56 -3.69
C LEU A 143 8.54 14.22 -3.24
N PRO A 144 7.54 14.08 -4.14
CA PRO A 144 6.21 13.62 -3.76
C PRO A 144 6.15 12.20 -3.16
N LEU A 145 7.17 11.35 -3.33
CA LEU A 145 7.22 10.04 -2.66
C LEU A 145 7.18 10.16 -1.13
N ILE A 146 7.73 11.25 -0.55
CA ILE A 146 7.74 11.48 0.90
C ILE A 146 6.30 11.58 1.45
N PRO A 147 5.48 12.55 1.02
CA PRO A 147 4.08 12.60 1.46
C PRO A 147 3.29 11.38 1.01
N ALA A 148 3.58 10.81 -0.16
CA ALA A 148 2.89 9.60 -0.64
C ALA A 148 3.07 8.42 0.32
N ALA A 149 4.30 8.17 0.79
CA ALA A 149 4.59 7.13 1.77
C ALA A 149 3.82 7.35 3.08
N ILE A 150 3.78 8.59 3.57
CA ILE A 150 3.04 8.94 4.78
C ILE A 150 1.55 8.69 4.59
N PHE A 151 0.93 9.18 3.50
CA PHE A 151 -0.49 8.90 3.24
C PHE A 151 -0.77 7.42 3.09
N ASN A 152 0.07 6.69 2.34
CA ASN A 152 -0.07 5.25 2.15
C ASN A 152 -0.02 4.48 3.48
N PHE A 153 0.93 4.83 4.35
CA PHE A 153 0.99 4.29 5.70
C PHE A 153 -0.32 4.51 6.47
N HIS A 154 -0.91 5.70 6.36
CA HIS A 154 -2.14 6.02 7.07
C HIS A 154 -3.38 5.35 6.47
N ILE A 155 -3.34 4.96 5.20
CA ILE A 155 -4.42 4.22 4.56
C ILE A 155 -4.34 2.74 4.92
N GLN A 156 -3.17 2.13 4.81
CA GLN A 156 -3.00 0.67 4.92
C GLN A 156 -2.86 0.16 6.35
N LEU A 157 -2.17 0.89 7.23
CA LEU A 157 -1.93 0.41 8.59
C LEU A 157 -3.21 -0.06 9.30
N PRO A 158 -4.33 0.69 9.26
CA PRO A 158 -5.53 0.30 10.00
C PRO A 158 -6.26 -0.94 9.46
N GLU A 159 -5.88 -1.49 8.31
CA GLU A 159 -6.58 -2.62 7.67
C GLU A 159 -6.60 -3.88 8.52
N HIS A 160 -5.42 -4.34 8.94
CA HIS A 160 -5.22 -5.57 9.70
C HIS A 160 -4.57 -5.33 11.06
N PHE A 161 -4.02 -4.12 11.30
CA PHE A 161 -3.30 -3.84 12.53
C PHE A 161 -4.16 -4.09 13.78
N GLY A 162 -3.69 -4.96 14.67
CA GLY A 162 -4.40 -5.33 15.89
C GLY A 162 -5.65 -6.19 15.68
N CYS A 163 -5.87 -6.70 14.47
CA CYS A 163 -6.87 -7.73 14.19
C CYS A 163 -6.29 -9.13 14.45
N VAL A 164 -7.15 -10.15 14.42
CA VAL A 164 -6.71 -11.54 14.54
C VAL A 164 -5.87 -11.91 13.32
N MET A 165 -4.62 -12.34 13.54
CA MET A 165 -3.71 -12.76 12.46
C MET A 165 -3.85 -14.26 12.20
N ASP A 166 -5.01 -14.68 11.69
CA ASP A 166 -5.28 -16.05 11.29
C ASP A 166 -5.77 -16.14 9.83
N ASN A 167 -5.81 -17.36 9.31
CA ASN A 167 -6.35 -17.67 7.98
C ASN A 167 -7.84 -18.03 8.03
N GLY A 168 -8.56 -17.57 9.06
CA GLY A 168 -9.95 -17.93 9.32
C GLY A 168 -10.92 -17.16 8.43
N SER A 169 -11.28 -15.95 8.85
CA SER A 169 -12.33 -15.16 8.17
C SER A 169 -11.98 -13.69 8.08
N ALA A 170 -12.31 -13.08 6.94
CA ALA A 170 -12.29 -11.64 6.71
C ALA A 170 -12.99 -10.83 7.83
N LEU A 171 -14.01 -11.42 8.46
CA LEU A 171 -14.82 -10.78 9.50
C LEU A 171 -14.04 -10.55 10.80
N ILE A 172 -13.02 -11.36 11.08
CA ILE A 172 -12.22 -11.30 12.32
C ILE A 172 -10.81 -10.78 12.10
N ASN A 173 -10.30 -10.84 10.87
CA ASN A 173 -8.91 -10.53 10.57
C ASN A 173 -8.71 -9.17 9.88
N SER A 174 -9.79 -8.47 9.56
CA SER A 174 -9.79 -7.20 8.81
C SER A 174 -10.73 -6.19 9.46
N ARG A 175 -10.57 -4.91 9.13
CA ARG A 175 -11.33 -3.80 9.74
C ARG A 175 -12.18 -3.01 8.75
N THR A 176 -13.35 -2.55 9.22
CA THR A 176 -14.10 -1.45 8.59
C THR A 176 -13.93 -0.16 9.40
N ILE A 177 -13.78 0.97 8.72
CA ILE A 177 -13.60 2.29 9.31
C ILE A 177 -14.70 3.23 8.80
N THR A 178 -15.47 3.76 9.74
CA THR A 178 -16.47 4.80 9.45
C THR A 178 -15.74 6.10 9.09
N THR A 179 -16.13 6.74 7.99
CA THR A 179 -15.46 7.95 7.50
C THR A 179 -16.37 8.82 6.65
N SER A 180 -15.92 10.02 6.30
CA SER A 180 -16.67 10.94 5.45
C SER A 180 -16.68 10.47 3.98
N ARG A 181 -17.65 10.96 3.19
CA ARG A 181 -17.71 10.67 1.74
C ARG A 181 -16.43 11.05 1.00
N PHE A 182 -15.83 12.17 1.39
CA PHE A 182 -14.57 12.62 0.81
C PHE A 182 -13.42 11.66 1.11
N LEU A 183 -13.27 11.23 2.37
CA LEU A 183 -12.21 10.31 2.75
C LEU A 183 -12.43 8.91 2.15
N SER A 184 -13.68 8.42 2.10
CA SER A 184 -14.00 7.16 1.43
C SER A 184 -13.66 7.21 -0.07
N TRP A 185 -13.91 8.34 -0.74
CA TRP A 185 -13.46 8.56 -2.13
C TRP A 185 -11.92 8.64 -2.26
N PHE A 186 -11.25 9.27 -1.29
CA PHE A 186 -9.80 9.44 -1.28
C PHE A 186 -9.09 8.10 -1.13
N VAL A 187 -9.53 7.26 -0.20
CA VAL A 187 -8.99 5.91 0.01
C VAL A 187 -9.61 4.87 -0.93
N ASN A 188 -10.37 5.30 -1.94
CA ASN A 188 -11.03 4.43 -2.91
C ASN A 188 -11.79 3.25 -2.26
N GLY A 189 -12.59 3.51 -1.23
CA GLY A 189 -13.39 2.48 -0.54
C GLY A 189 -12.60 1.51 0.34
N ASN A 190 -11.28 1.67 0.47
CA ASN A 190 -10.45 0.87 1.36
C ASN A 190 -10.84 0.97 2.85
N ASN A 191 -11.63 2.00 3.22
CA ASN A 191 -12.24 2.07 4.55
C ASN A 191 -13.23 0.90 4.82
N PHE A 192 -13.64 0.14 3.81
CA PHE A 192 -14.45 -1.08 3.93
C PHE A 192 -13.60 -2.35 3.69
N HIS A 193 -12.37 -2.37 4.20
CA HIS A 193 -11.39 -3.43 3.94
C HIS A 193 -11.89 -4.82 4.31
N ALA A 194 -12.62 -4.96 5.43
CA ALA A 194 -13.23 -6.23 5.81
C ALA A 194 -14.23 -6.74 4.76
N SER A 195 -15.06 -5.86 4.21
CA SER A 195 -15.96 -6.19 3.10
C SER A 195 -15.20 -6.58 1.84
N HIS A 196 -14.08 -5.91 1.56
CA HIS A 196 -13.21 -6.26 0.45
C HIS A 196 -12.60 -7.65 0.63
N HIS A 197 -12.07 -7.99 1.80
CA HIS A 197 -11.54 -9.32 2.08
C HIS A 197 -12.62 -10.40 2.05
N TRP A 198 -13.84 -10.07 2.50
CA TRP A 198 -14.96 -11.02 2.48
C TRP A 198 -15.43 -11.34 1.06
N LEU A 199 -15.44 -10.34 0.16
CA LEU A 199 -15.82 -10.52 -1.24
C LEU A 199 -14.89 -9.73 -2.19
N ALA A 200 -13.66 -10.22 -2.36
CA ALA A 200 -12.60 -9.50 -3.10
C ALA A 200 -12.91 -9.19 -4.56
N ASN A 201 -13.79 -9.99 -5.18
CA ASN A 201 -14.21 -9.79 -6.57
C ASN A 201 -15.34 -8.73 -6.71
N ALA A 202 -15.85 -8.18 -5.61
CA ALA A 202 -16.87 -7.14 -5.66
C ALA A 202 -16.29 -5.80 -6.12
N PRO A 203 -16.98 -5.05 -7.01
CA PRO A 203 -16.60 -3.69 -7.34
C PRO A 203 -16.57 -2.80 -6.10
N ILE A 204 -15.57 -1.91 -6.01
CA ILE A 204 -15.37 -1.02 -4.86
C ILE A 204 -16.63 -0.19 -4.53
N ARG A 205 -17.37 0.23 -5.55
CA ARG A 205 -18.62 0.99 -5.41
C ARG A 205 -19.73 0.24 -4.66
N GLN A 206 -19.62 -1.09 -4.52
CA GLN A 206 -20.59 -1.92 -3.81
C GLN A 206 -20.16 -2.22 -2.36
N LEU A 207 -18.92 -1.91 -1.97
CA LEU A 207 -18.40 -2.30 -0.65
C LEU A 207 -19.23 -1.72 0.50
N ALA A 208 -19.74 -0.49 0.39
CA ALA A 208 -20.62 0.07 1.42
C ALA A 208 -21.94 -0.71 1.59
N ARG A 209 -22.47 -1.31 0.51
CA ARG A 209 -23.67 -2.15 0.57
C ARG A 209 -23.36 -3.53 1.14
N ILE A 210 -22.21 -4.08 0.79
CA ILE A 210 -21.72 -5.35 1.34
C ILE A 210 -21.49 -5.19 2.83
N ASP A 211 -20.83 -4.10 3.23
CA ASP A 211 -20.57 -3.77 4.64
C ASP A 211 -21.88 -3.72 5.42
N ALA A 212 -22.91 -3.03 4.92
CA ALA A 212 -24.21 -2.98 5.58
C ALA A 212 -24.86 -4.36 5.83
N VAL A 213 -24.53 -5.38 5.02
CA VAL A 213 -25.03 -6.75 5.20
C VAL A 213 -24.23 -7.50 6.26
N ILE A 214 -22.90 -7.35 6.27
CA ILE A 214 -22.00 -8.10 7.16
C ILE A 214 -21.60 -7.33 8.43
N HIS A 215 -22.02 -6.07 8.58
CA HIS A 215 -21.49 -5.13 9.58
C HIS A 215 -21.60 -5.67 11.01
N ALA A 216 -22.75 -6.30 11.31
CA ALA A 216 -23.04 -6.86 12.63
C ALA A 216 -22.11 -8.04 12.99
N ASP A 217 -21.51 -8.69 12.00
CA ASP A 217 -20.62 -9.83 12.18
C ASP A 217 -19.13 -9.44 12.21
N LEU A 218 -18.81 -8.17 11.98
CA LEU A 218 -17.42 -7.67 11.99
C LEU A 218 -16.89 -7.60 13.42
N ALA A 219 -15.77 -8.29 13.69
CA ALA A 219 -15.09 -8.19 14.98
C ALA A 219 -14.36 -6.86 15.17
N HIS A 220 -13.99 -6.20 14.05
CA HIS A 220 -13.21 -4.97 14.07
C HIS A 220 -13.87 -3.87 13.25
N THR A 221 -14.41 -2.89 13.95
CA THR A 221 -14.90 -1.64 13.38
C THR A 221 -14.24 -0.45 14.08
N GLU A 222 -14.00 0.63 13.35
CA GLU A 222 -13.48 1.89 13.90
C GLU A 222 -14.39 3.07 13.57
N SER A 223 -14.52 3.99 14.52
CA SER A 223 -15.35 5.19 14.37
C SER A 223 -14.77 6.24 13.42
N SER A 224 -13.43 6.29 13.30
CA SER A 224 -12.71 7.14 12.34
C SER A 224 -11.23 6.78 12.28
N TYR A 225 -10.56 7.14 11.17
CA TYR A 225 -9.10 7.11 11.08
C TYR A 225 -8.43 7.90 12.22
N GLY A 226 -9.00 9.04 12.63
CA GLY A 226 -8.47 9.86 13.73
C GLY A 226 -8.50 9.14 15.08
N ALA A 227 -9.59 8.41 15.38
CA ALA A 227 -9.69 7.61 16.59
C ALA A 227 -8.63 6.50 16.63
N PHE A 228 -8.46 5.79 15.51
CA PHE A 228 -7.42 4.76 15.37
C PHE A 228 -6.01 5.34 15.58
N PHE A 229 -5.65 6.36 14.80
CA PHE A 229 -4.30 6.94 14.86
C PHE A 229 -4.02 7.66 16.18
N GLY A 230 -5.04 8.22 16.83
CA GLY A 230 -4.93 8.80 18.16
C GLY A 230 -4.52 7.76 19.22
N ARG A 231 -5.01 6.53 19.12
CA ARG A 231 -4.59 5.42 20.00
C ARG A 231 -3.21 4.90 19.59
N TYR A 232 -3.00 4.65 18.30
CA TYR A 232 -1.73 4.15 17.75
C TYR A 232 -0.55 5.05 18.12
N TYR A 233 -0.62 6.36 17.82
CA TYR A 233 0.48 7.28 18.11
C TYR A 233 0.71 7.51 19.60
N ARG A 234 -0.35 7.46 20.42
CA ARG A 234 -0.21 7.53 21.88
C ARG A 234 0.62 6.36 22.39
N GLU A 235 0.37 5.16 21.89
CA GLU A 235 1.15 3.97 22.25
C GLU A 235 2.59 4.06 21.73
N VAL A 236 2.79 4.41 20.45
CA VAL A 236 4.12 4.59 19.87
C VAL A 236 4.94 5.62 20.66
N PHE A 237 4.36 6.78 20.97
CA PHE A 237 5.08 7.82 21.73
C PHE A 237 5.36 7.41 23.16
N ARG A 238 4.45 6.63 23.79
CA ARG A 238 4.73 6.01 25.09
C ARG A 238 5.92 5.06 25.01
N ASN A 239 5.98 4.20 23.99
CA ASN A 239 7.07 3.23 23.79
C ASN A 239 8.42 3.91 23.50
N ILE A 240 8.42 5.00 22.73
CA ILE A 240 9.62 5.80 22.44
C ILE A 240 10.15 6.51 23.70
N ARG A 241 9.26 6.98 24.57
CA ARG A 241 9.61 7.70 25.81
C ARG A 241 9.91 6.77 26.98
N ALA A 242 9.59 5.48 26.89
CA ALA A 242 9.86 4.52 27.93
C ALA A 242 11.38 4.39 28.20
N PRO A 243 11.82 4.29 29.47
CA PRO A 243 13.22 4.08 29.79
C PRO A 243 13.76 2.81 29.12
N LYS A 244 15.00 2.87 28.60
CA LYS A 244 15.67 1.67 28.08
C LYS A 244 15.89 0.70 29.25
N GLY A 245 15.20 -0.45 29.25
CA GLY A 245 15.34 -1.49 30.27
C GLY A 245 14.07 -1.82 31.06
N ALA A 246 12.95 -1.13 30.83
CA ALA A 246 11.65 -1.56 31.34
C ALA A 246 11.01 -2.54 30.33
N ALA A 247 11.41 -3.80 30.37
CA ALA A 247 10.72 -4.94 29.74
C ALA A 247 11.10 -6.21 30.51
#